data_AF-A0A917IB01-F1
#
_entry.id   AF-A0A917IB01-F1
#
_cell.length_a   1.000
_cell.length_b   1.000
_cell.length_c   1.000
_cell.angle_alpha   90.00
_cell.angle_beta   90.00
_cell.angle_gamma   90.00
#
_symmetry.space_group_name_H-M   'P 1'
#
loop_
_entity.id
_entity.type
_entity.pdbx_description
1 polymer ?
#
loop_
_entity_poly.entity_id
_entity_poly.type
_entity_poly.pdbx_seq_one_letter_code
_entity_poly.pdbx_strand_id
1 'polypeptide(L)'
;MAGLVPAIHAGAQRVDARDEPGHDGGGAETNRRAPRRVQAHSYRKALSPPAMPHPNPDIHRVQLAGDTDFAGFRDAARLHLRAGIPPGRVVWDTAEPGGDLFGDAPAPPLPQGEQRAPPRVSRAFLDTAQSVALHREPGRFRLIYQLLWRLCDEPRLMSVASDQDVMRFHDLAKAVRRDIHKMHAFLRFRDIYSPDGEAFVAWYEPDNHIVEAASPFFVKRFASLRWTILTPERSAHWTGDELLFGPGANRRQSPQGDPLEELWRSYYANIFNPARLNTDAMRAEMPKRFWKNLPEAALIPDLVAGAAARTAAMIEAAPTFPVHRRGAELPEPADAAAADAQGLPAIAAAAKACRACPLWEQATQTVPGEGPETARLMVVGEQPGDLEDIAGRPFVGPAGRIFDQALAQAGVGREGAYVTNAVKHFKFEPRGKRRIHKRPAAGEIHACLPWLEREVATVDPEVIVMLGASAAQAVLGRAVAVTRERGQPFRLPDGRWGVIATHPSYILRLQTEPEKDAAFAALVSDLKTAADLIGPSPGSPA
;
A
#
# COMPACT_ATOMS: atom_id res chain seq x y z
N MET A 1 -26.71 12.08 14.44
CA MET A 1 -27.00 11.04 13.42
C MET A 1 -26.36 11.28 12.04
N ALA A 2 -25.83 12.47 11.71
CA ALA A 2 -25.14 12.72 10.42
C ALA A 2 -23.62 12.41 10.40
N GLY A 3 -23.04 11.90 11.50
CA GLY A 3 -21.59 11.77 11.68
C GLY A 3 -21.02 10.35 11.75
N LEU A 4 -21.84 9.30 11.76
CA LEU A 4 -21.36 7.91 11.92
C LEU A 4 -21.00 7.22 10.59
N VAL A 5 -21.57 7.65 9.47
CA VAL A 5 -21.42 7.00 8.16
C VAL A 5 -20.02 7.17 7.51
N PRO A 6 -19.31 8.32 7.61
CA PRO A 6 -18.01 8.48 6.93
C PRO A 6 -16.89 7.64 7.58
N ALA A 7 -17.05 7.31 8.86
CA ALA A 7 -16.01 6.66 9.63
C ALA A 7 -15.78 5.21 9.22
N ILE A 8 -16.71 4.57 8.49
CA ILE A 8 -16.59 3.14 8.14
C ILE A 8 -15.78 2.92 6.85
N HIS A 9 -15.68 3.88 5.93
CA HIS A 9 -15.39 3.53 4.53
C HIS A 9 -14.27 4.32 3.80
N ALA A 10 -13.48 5.17 4.49
CA ALA A 10 -12.44 5.98 3.85
C ALA A 10 -11.11 5.25 3.46
N GLY A 11 -11.13 3.94 3.15
CA GLY A 11 -9.90 3.12 3.07
C GLY A 11 -9.46 2.59 1.71
N ALA A 12 -10.29 2.63 0.67
CA ALA A 12 -10.08 1.83 -0.54
C ALA A 12 -9.89 2.65 -1.83
N GLN A 13 -9.10 3.73 -1.81
CA GLN A 13 -8.74 4.43 -3.05
C GLN A 13 -7.31 4.98 -3.00
N ARG A 14 -6.40 4.24 -3.67
CA ARG A 14 -5.07 4.55 -4.23
C ARG A 14 -4.36 3.18 -4.28
N VAL A 15 -3.91 2.63 -5.40
CA VAL A 15 -2.77 3.10 -6.22
C VAL A 15 -2.75 2.36 -7.58
N ASP A 16 -2.56 3.14 -8.64
CA ASP A 16 -1.86 2.95 -9.94
C ASP A 16 -1.84 1.59 -10.66
N ALA A 17 -2.52 1.55 -11.82
CA ALA A 17 -2.22 0.66 -12.92
C ALA A 17 -1.07 1.27 -13.76
N ARG A 18 -0.03 0.48 -14.00
CA ARG A 18 1.01 0.77 -15.01
C ARG A 18 0.87 -0.20 -16.17
N ASP A 19 1.02 0.35 -17.36
CA ASP A 19 0.97 -0.27 -18.68
C ASP A 19 2.01 -1.37 -18.89
N GLU A 20 1.63 -2.43 -19.62
CA GLU A 20 2.53 -3.19 -20.50
C GLU A 20 1.77 -3.71 -21.74
N PRO A 21 2.46 -3.97 -22.87
CA PRO A 21 1.90 -3.86 -24.22
C PRO A 21 1.36 -5.19 -24.79
N GLY A 22 0.55 -5.03 -25.83
CA GLY A 22 -0.21 -6.09 -26.50
C GLY A 22 0.62 -7.15 -27.22
N HIS A 23 0.01 -8.33 -27.34
CA HIS A 23 0.44 -9.37 -28.27
C HIS A 23 -0.76 -9.86 -29.08
N ASP A 24 -0.62 -9.73 -30.39
CA ASP A 24 -1.58 -10.04 -31.43
C ASP A 24 -1.92 -11.53 -31.52
N GLY A 25 -3.15 -11.78 -31.96
CA GLY A 25 -3.69 -13.10 -32.21
C GLY A 25 -3.30 -13.70 -33.57
N GLY A 26 -3.33 -15.02 -33.61
CA GLY A 26 -3.44 -15.89 -34.78
C GLY A 26 -3.68 -17.28 -34.22
N GLY A 27 -4.80 -17.96 -34.49
CA GLY A 27 -5.30 -18.33 -35.80
C GLY A 27 -5.39 -19.85 -35.79
N ALA A 28 -6.61 -20.36 -35.85
CA ALA A 28 -6.96 -21.78 -35.71
C ALA A 28 -6.33 -22.67 -36.78
N GLU A 29 -6.11 -23.95 -36.47
CA GLU A 29 -6.55 -25.01 -37.40
C GLU A 29 -6.65 -26.40 -36.77
N THR A 30 -7.67 -27.08 -37.25
CA THR A 30 -8.22 -28.38 -36.86
C THR A 30 -7.41 -29.56 -37.38
N ASN A 31 -7.33 -30.67 -36.64
CA ASN A 31 -7.41 -31.97 -37.30
C ASN A 31 -7.92 -33.10 -36.39
N ARG A 32 -9.13 -33.56 -36.70
CA ARG A 32 -9.72 -34.82 -36.21
C ARG A 32 -9.18 -35.96 -37.10
N ARG A 33 -8.60 -37.00 -36.49
CA ARG A 33 -8.54 -38.34 -37.11
C ARG A 33 -8.91 -39.42 -36.10
N ALA A 34 -9.96 -40.15 -36.46
CA ALA A 34 -10.48 -41.34 -35.79
C ALA A 34 -9.62 -42.59 -36.12
N PRO A 35 -9.77 -43.70 -35.37
CA PRO A 35 -8.70 -44.67 -35.14
C PRO A 35 -8.70 -45.85 -36.12
N ARG A 36 -7.52 -46.43 -36.36
CA ARG A 36 -7.35 -47.70 -37.09
C ARG A 36 -7.24 -48.87 -36.11
N ARG A 37 -8.15 -49.83 -36.26
CA ARG A 37 -8.05 -51.20 -35.73
C ARG A 37 -6.83 -51.93 -36.34
N VAL A 38 -6.04 -52.60 -35.50
CA VAL A 38 -5.20 -53.73 -35.91
C VAL A 38 -5.31 -54.84 -34.86
N GLN A 39 -5.28 -56.07 -35.37
CA GLN A 39 -5.70 -57.34 -34.77
C GLN A 39 -4.87 -57.82 -33.58
N ALA A 40 -5.56 -58.67 -32.81
CA ALA A 40 -5.05 -59.47 -31.71
C ALA A 40 -4.05 -60.55 -32.18
N HIS A 41 -2.97 -60.71 -31.42
CA HIS A 41 -2.29 -61.98 -31.28
C HIS A 41 -2.11 -62.34 -29.81
N SER A 42 -2.51 -63.57 -29.53
CA SER A 42 -2.70 -64.23 -28.25
C SER A 42 -1.39 -64.68 -27.62
N TYR A 43 -1.21 -64.40 -26.33
CA TYR A 43 -0.47 -65.29 -25.42
C TYR A 43 -1.20 -65.33 -24.07
N ARG A 44 -1.94 -66.42 -23.83
CA ARG A 44 -2.47 -66.78 -22.51
C ARG A 44 -1.31 -67.25 -21.64
N LYS A 45 -0.99 -66.51 -20.57
CA LYS A 45 -0.31 -67.06 -19.39
C LYS A 45 -1.15 -66.70 -18.17
N ALA A 46 -1.56 -67.72 -17.43
CA ALA A 46 -2.45 -67.63 -16.28
C ALA A 46 -1.88 -66.67 -15.22
N LEU A 47 -2.67 -65.66 -14.84
CA LEU A 47 -2.44 -64.81 -13.67
C LEU A 47 -3.73 -64.77 -12.86
N SER A 48 -3.61 -65.22 -11.61
CA SER A 48 -4.62 -65.10 -10.54
C SER A 48 -5.13 -63.65 -10.41
N PRO A 49 -6.37 -63.43 -9.92
CA PRO A 49 -6.93 -62.09 -9.78
C PRO A 49 -6.03 -61.22 -8.88
N PRO A 50 -5.79 -59.94 -9.23
CA PRO A 50 -5.00 -59.07 -8.39
C PRO A 50 -5.72 -58.85 -7.06
N ALA A 51 -5.03 -59.17 -5.97
CA ALA A 51 -5.45 -58.77 -4.65
C ALA A 51 -5.60 -57.25 -4.59
N MET A 52 -6.68 -56.79 -3.95
CA MET A 52 -6.91 -55.39 -3.60
C MET A 52 -5.69 -54.85 -2.84
N PRO A 53 -5.25 -53.59 -3.07
CA PRO A 53 -4.09 -53.05 -2.40
C PRO A 53 -4.37 -52.89 -0.90
N HIS A 54 -3.67 -53.66 -0.07
CA HIS A 54 -3.54 -53.41 1.36
C HIS A 54 -2.81 -52.07 1.59
N PRO A 55 -3.12 -51.32 2.66
CA PRO A 55 -2.39 -50.09 3.00
C PRO A 55 -0.91 -50.41 3.25
N ASN A 56 -0.03 -49.63 2.61
CA ASN A 56 1.42 -49.76 2.74
C ASN A 56 1.85 -49.45 4.19
N PRO A 57 2.53 -50.36 4.92
CA PRO A 57 2.81 -50.22 6.36
C PRO A 57 3.79 -49.09 6.76
N ASP A 58 4.22 -48.26 5.80
CA ASP A 58 5.26 -47.22 5.96
C ASP A 58 4.72 -45.76 5.92
N ILE A 59 3.40 -45.55 5.90
CA ILE A 59 2.79 -44.21 5.83
C ILE A 59 2.49 -43.67 7.24
N HIS A 60 3.00 -42.49 7.55
CA HIS A 60 2.70 -41.74 8.77
C HIS A 60 1.54 -40.77 8.51
N ARG A 61 0.38 -41.04 9.10
CA ARG A 61 -0.76 -40.11 9.10
C ARG A 61 -0.67 -39.19 10.31
N VAL A 62 -0.70 -37.89 10.07
CA VAL A 62 -0.68 -36.84 11.08
C VAL A 62 -2.03 -36.16 11.11
N GLN A 63 -2.74 -36.32 12.23
CA GLN A 63 -4.00 -35.64 12.49
C GLN A 63 -3.74 -34.25 13.07
N LEU A 64 -4.19 -33.21 12.37
CA LEU A 64 -4.18 -31.83 12.85
C LEU A 64 -5.49 -31.51 13.57
N ALA A 65 -5.46 -30.53 14.49
CA ALA A 65 -6.64 -30.13 15.26
C ALA A 65 -7.70 -29.41 14.40
N GLY A 66 -7.32 -28.94 13.21
CA GLY A 66 -8.24 -28.35 12.24
C GLY A 66 -7.49 -27.78 11.03
N ASP A 67 -8.25 -27.19 10.09
CA ASP A 67 -7.72 -26.70 8.82
C ASP A 67 -6.68 -25.57 8.93
N THR A 68 -6.66 -24.85 10.06
CA THR A 68 -5.74 -23.73 10.32
C THR A 68 -4.69 -24.04 11.38
N ASP A 69 -4.56 -25.29 11.82
CA ASP A 69 -3.65 -25.71 12.90
C ASP A 69 -2.18 -25.75 12.47
N PHE A 70 -1.62 -24.55 12.26
CA PHE A 70 -0.21 -24.39 11.90
C PHE A 70 0.73 -24.76 13.05
N ALA A 71 0.29 -24.62 14.30
CA ALA A 71 1.09 -24.97 15.47
C ALA A 71 1.29 -26.49 15.58
N GLY A 72 0.19 -27.26 15.51
CA GLY A 72 0.23 -28.72 15.46
C GLY A 72 0.99 -29.22 14.23
N PHE A 73 0.79 -28.60 13.06
CA PHE A 73 1.59 -28.89 11.87
C PHE A 73 3.08 -28.67 12.13
N ARG A 74 3.48 -27.53 12.69
CA ARG A 74 4.89 -27.18 12.93
C ARG A 74 5.56 -28.19 13.86
N ASP A 75 4.88 -28.57 14.92
CA ASP A 75 5.43 -29.47 15.94
C ASP A 75 5.54 -30.90 15.38
N ALA A 76 4.53 -31.39 14.68
CA ALA A 76 4.57 -32.67 13.98
C ALA A 76 5.59 -32.68 12.84
N ALA A 77 5.70 -31.61 12.05
CA ALA A 77 6.67 -31.48 10.97
C ALA A 77 8.09 -31.55 11.51
N ARG A 78 8.39 -30.86 12.62
CA ARG A 78 9.69 -30.93 13.28
C ARG A 78 10.02 -32.35 13.72
N LEU A 79 9.06 -33.06 14.29
CA LEU A 79 9.24 -34.44 14.74
C LEU A 79 9.54 -35.40 13.57
N HIS A 80 8.72 -35.37 12.51
CA HIS A 80 8.90 -36.24 11.35
C HIS A 80 10.17 -35.90 10.55
N LEU A 81 10.51 -34.61 10.45
CA LEU A 81 11.74 -34.17 9.80
C LEU A 81 12.97 -34.68 10.53
N ARG A 82 13.00 -34.60 11.87
CA ARG A 82 14.08 -35.16 12.71
C ARG A 82 14.17 -36.67 12.59
N ALA A 83 13.03 -37.36 12.50
CA ALA A 83 12.97 -38.80 12.30
C ALA A 83 13.32 -39.23 10.86
N GLY A 84 13.65 -38.29 9.96
CA GLY A 84 14.08 -38.60 8.60
C GLY A 84 12.96 -39.14 7.70
N ILE A 85 11.69 -38.84 7.98
CA ILE A 85 10.57 -39.32 7.19
C ILE A 85 10.38 -38.43 5.94
N PRO A 86 10.51 -38.97 4.71
CA PRO A 86 10.37 -38.15 3.51
C PRO A 86 8.91 -37.69 3.29
N PRO A 87 8.66 -36.57 2.59
CA PRO A 87 7.33 -36.00 2.39
C PRO A 87 6.30 -36.95 1.74
N GLY A 88 6.75 -37.91 0.91
CA GLY A 88 5.88 -38.91 0.30
C GLY A 88 5.32 -39.97 1.26
N ARG A 89 5.87 -40.05 2.49
CA ARG A 89 5.43 -40.97 3.54
C ARG A 89 4.64 -40.27 4.66
N VAL A 90 4.41 -38.96 4.56
CA VAL A 90 3.62 -38.21 5.55
C VAL A 90 2.33 -37.74 4.90
N VAL A 91 1.19 -38.12 5.49
CA VAL A 91 -0.14 -37.66 5.10
C VAL A 91 -0.65 -36.72 6.21
N TRP A 92 -1.17 -35.58 5.80
CA TRP A 92 -1.66 -34.54 6.70
C TRP A 92 -3.18 -34.48 6.62
N ASP A 93 -3.85 -34.90 7.69
CA ASP A 93 -5.30 -34.97 7.77
C ASP A 93 -5.82 -33.84 8.69
N THR A 94 -6.81 -33.08 8.22
CA THR A 94 -7.39 -31.93 8.95
C THR A 94 -8.86 -32.12 9.36
N ALA A 95 -9.51 -33.19 8.91
CA ALA A 95 -10.91 -33.52 9.21
C ALA A 95 -11.04 -34.30 10.52
N GLU A 96 -12.19 -34.21 11.21
CA GLU A 96 -12.42 -35.00 12.43
C GLU A 96 -12.28 -36.52 12.20
N PRO A 97 -11.77 -37.26 13.19
CA PRO A 97 -11.53 -38.70 13.09
C PRO A 97 -12.86 -39.46 13.00
N GLY A 98 -13.33 -39.72 11.77
CA GLY A 98 -14.54 -40.51 11.55
C GLY A 98 -14.94 -40.77 10.09
N GLY A 99 -14.12 -40.37 9.11
CA GLY A 99 -14.51 -40.39 7.69
C GLY A 99 -13.91 -41.49 6.82
N ASP A 100 -12.87 -42.21 7.27
CA ASP A 100 -12.17 -43.18 6.41
C ASP A 100 -12.49 -44.62 6.85
N LEU A 101 -13.22 -45.36 6.00
CA LEU A 101 -13.65 -46.75 6.24
C LEU A 101 -12.46 -47.74 6.36
N PHE A 102 -11.22 -47.25 6.23
CA PHE A 102 -9.96 -47.99 6.26
C PHE A 102 -8.89 -47.36 7.19
N GLY A 103 -9.27 -46.45 8.10
CA GLY A 103 -8.36 -45.48 8.72
C GLY A 103 -7.81 -45.73 10.14
N ASP A 104 -8.15 -46.84 10.82
CA ASP A 104 -7.81 -47.01 12.25
C ASP A 104 -6.46 -47.72 12.54
N ALA A 105 -5.58 -47.86 11.55
CA ALA A 105 -4.25 -48.42 11.82
C ALA A 105 -3.40 -47.40 12.59
N PRO A 106 -2.90 -47.72 13.80
CA PRO A 106 -2.02 -46.81 14.54
C PRO A 106 -0.79 -46.48 13.70
N ALA A 107 -0.43 -45.19 13.65
CA ALA A 107 0.73 -44.74 12.89
C ALA A 107 1.98 -45.55 13.32
N PRO A 108 2.80 -46.03 12.38
CA PRO A 108 4.01 -46.77 12.73
C PRO A 108 4.89 -45.91 13.64
N PRO A 109 5.54 -46.51 14.66
CA PRO A 109 6.39 -45.77 15.58
C PRO A 109 7.51 -45.07 14.80
N LEU A 110 7.82 -43.84 15.19
CA LEU A 110 8.88 -43.09 14.54
C LEU A 110 10.23 -43.82 14.72
N PRO A 111 11.07 -43.89 13.68
CA PRO A 111 12.40 -44.47 13.79
C PRO A 111 13.22 -43.83 14.91
N GLN A 112 13.82 -44.65 15.77
CA GLN A 112 14.68 -44.20 16.88
C GLN A 112 16.16 -44.05 16.46
N GLY A 113 16.44 -44.04 15.15
CA GLY A 113 17.80 -43.98 14.58
C GLY A 113 18.41 -42.57 14.55
N GLU A 114 19.41 -42.38 13.69
CA GLU A 114 20.08 -41.09 13.51
C GLU A 114 19.08 -39.98 13.17
N GLN A 115 19.10 -38.92 13.99
CA GLN A 115 18.21 -37.78 13.80
C GLN A 115 18.75 -36.82 12.75
N ARG A 116 17.90 -36.43 11.81
CA ARG A 116 18.24 -35.40 10.83
C ARG A 116 18.32 -34.02 11.51
N ALA A 117 19.37 -33.27 11.19
CA ALA A 117 19.50 -31.90 11.66
C ALA A 117 18.37 -31.01 11.10
N PRO A 118 17.70 -30.20 11.94
CA PRO A 118 16.64 -29.31 11.47
C PRO A 118 17.22 -28.20 10.57
N PRO A 119 16.52 -27.80 9.50
CA PRO A 119 16.96 -26.75 8.61
C PRO A 119 16.88 -25.40 9.33
N ARG A 120 17.83 -24.50 9.04
CA ARG A 120 17.72 -23.10 9.46
C ARG A 120 16.80 -22.36 8.51
N VAL A 121 15.56 -22.15 8.92
CA VAL A 121 14.57 -21.38 8.15
C VAL A 121 14.55 -19.91 8.56
N SER A 122 14.37 -19.03 7.58
CA SER A 122 14.23 -17.59 7.82
C SER A 122 12.87 -17.26 8.43
N ARG A 123 12.77 -16.10 9.09
CA ARG A 123 11.49 -15.59 9.57
C ARG A 123 10.48 -15.39 8.44
N ALA A 124 10.94 -14.88 7.30
CA ALA A 124 10.12 -14.67 6.10
C ALA A 124 9.50 -15.97 5.57
N PHE A 125 10.24 -17.09 5.62
CA PHE A 125 9.69 -18.40 5.26
C PHE A 125 8.56 -18.80 6.22
N LEU A 126 8.76 -18.65 7.53
CA LEU A 126 7.75 -18.99 8.53
C LEU A 126 6.47 -18.16 8.39
N ASP A 127 6.61 -16.84 8.18
CA ASP A 127 5.46 -15.96 7.96
C ASP A 127 4.69 -16.35 6.67
N THR A 128 5.41 -16.71 5.61
CA THR A 128 4.80 -17.19 4.36
C THR A 128 4.12 -18.54 4.55
N ALA A 129 4.75 -19.47 5.27
CA ALA A 129 4.18 -20.79 5.56
C ALA A 129 2.92 -20.70 6.40
N GLN A 130 2.89 -19.80 7.39
CA GLN A 130 1.70 -19.52 8.17
C GLN A 130 0.57 -18.96 7.28
N SER A 131 0.90 -18.12 6.29
CA SER A 131 -0.09 -17.66 5.31
C SER A 131 -0.58 -18.80 4.40
N VAL A 132 0.31 -19.68 3.93
CA VAL A 132 -0.05 -20.82 3.07
C VAL A 132 -0.93 -21.84 3.80
N ALA A 133 -0.72 -22.02 5.11
CA ALA A 133 -1.54 -22.89 5.95
C ALA A 133 -3.03 -22.50 5.95
N LEU A 134 -3.35 -21.22 5.68
CA LEU A 134 -4.74 -20.74 5.58
C LEU A 134 -5.38 -21.01 4.22
N HIS A 135 -4.63 -21.44 3.20
CA HIS A 135 -5.19 -21.69 1.87
C HIS A 135 -6.11 -22.93 1.89
N ARG A 136 -7.14 -23.00 1.04
CA ARG A 136 -8.00 -24.21 0.93
C ARG A 136 -7.39 -25.41 0.22
N GLU A 137 -6.14 -25.30 -0.22
CA GLU A 137 -5.57 -26.37 -1.04
C GLU A 137 -5.30 -27.60 -0.14
N PRO A 138 -5.79 -28.82 -0.48
CA PRO A 138 -5.59 -30.00 0.37
C PRO A 138 -4.11 -30.31 0.59
N GLY A 139 -3.26 -30.08 -0.41
CA GLY A 139 -1.82 -30.36 -0.37
C GLY A 139 -0.97 -29.31 0.35
N ARG A 140 -1.55 -28.25 0.94
CA ARG A 140 -0.79 -27.11 1.49
C ARG A 140 0.24 -27.51 2.56
N PHE A 141 -0.14 -28.36 3.51
CA PHE A 141 0.75 -28.80 4.59
C PHE A 141 1.84 -29.74 4.06
N ARG A 142 1.49 -30.61 3.11
CA ARG A 142 2.46 -31.44 2.38
C ARG A 142 3.49 -30.58 1.64
N LEU A 143 3.06 -29.52 0.96
CA LEU A 143 3.94 -28.59 0.25
C LEU A 143 4.90 -27.87 1.21
N ILE A 144 4.39 -27.34 2.33
CA ILE A 144 5.21 -26.70 3.35
C ILE A 144 6.26 -27.71 3.88
N TYR A 145 5.84 -28.94 4.17
CA TYR A 145 6.74 -29.99 4.64
C TYR A 145 7.78 -30.40 3.60
N GLN A 146 7.40 -30.49 2.33
CA GLN A 146 8.31 -30.78 1.22
C GLN A 146 9.41 -29.72 1.07
N LEU A 147 9.05 -28.43 1.18
CA LEU A 147 10.04 -27.35 1.19
C LEU A 147 10.95 -27.42 2.40
N LEU A 148 10.41 -27.69 3.61
CA LEU A 148 11.22 -27.90 4.81
C LEU A 148 12.21 -29.06 4.65
N TRP A 149 11.77 -30.18 4.06
CA TRP A 149 12.61 -31.34 3.79
C TRP A 149 13.76 -31.02 2.84
N ARG A 150 13.48 -30.28 1.76
CA ARG A 150 14.49 -29.88 0.77
C ARG A 150 15.46 -28.84 1.32
N LEU A 151 15.00 -27.90 2.15
CA LEU A 151 15.84 -26.88 2.77
C LEU A 151 16.95 -27.42 3.67
N CYS A 152 16.86 -28.68 4.10
CA CYS A 152 17.97 -29.36 4.79
C CYS A 152 19.19 -29.56 3.89
N ASP A 153 18.98 -29.88 2.60
CA ASP A 153 20.05 -30.18 1.64
C ASP A 153 20.30 -29.02 0.66
N GLU A 154 19.29 -28.16 0.46
CA GLU A 154 19.30 -27.02 -0.45
C GLU A 154 19.08 -25.68 0.32
N PRO A 155 20.07 -25.14 1.06
CA PRO A 155 19.87 -23.96 1.92
C PRO A 155 19.45 -22.69 1.18
N ARG A 156 19.69 -22.62 -0.13
CA ARG A 156 19.34 -21.48 -1.00
C ARG A 156 18.08 -21.71 -1.84
N LEU A 157 17.32 -22.79 -1.60
CA LEU A 157 16.12 -23.13 -2.38
C LEU A 157 15.16 -21.94 -2.53
N MET A 158 14.92 -21.19 -1.45
CA MET A 158 14.01 -20.04 -1.48
C MET A 158 14.47 -18.88 -2.38
N SER A 159 15.72 -18.87 -2.85
CA SER A 159 16.22 -17.88 -3.82
C SER A 159 16.02 -18.30 -5.28
N VAL A 160 15.65 -19.57 -5.53
CA VAL A 160 15.43 -20.13 -6.86
C VAL A 160 13.98 -19.88 -7.26
N ALA A 161 13.72 -18.70 -7.84
CA ALA A 161 12.36 -18.29 -8.21
C ALA A 161 11.69 -19.17 -9.28
N SER A 162 12.45 -19.96 -10.04
CA SER A 162 11.97 -20.88 -11.06
C SER A 162 11.63 -22.28 -10.53
N ASP A 163 11.89 -22.56 -9.26
CA ASP A 163 11.55 -23.84 -8.65
C ASP A 163 10.02 -23.97 -8.51
N GLN A 164 9.45 -25.08 -8.97
CA GLN A 164 8.00 -25.27 -9.04
C GLN A 164 7.33 -25.27 -7.65
N ASP A 165 7.98 -25.83 -6.63
CA ASP A 165 7.43 -25.86 -5.27
C ASP A 165 7.48 -24.46 -4.65
N VAL A 166 8.56 -23.72 -4.89
CA VAL A 166 8.72 -22.33 -4.42
C VAL A 166 7.71 -21.40 -5.09
N MET A 167 7.50 -21.53 -6.40
CA MET A 167 6.48 -20.77 -7.14
C MET A 167 5.09 -21.03 -6.57
N ARG A 168 4.71 -22.32 -6.45
CA ARG A 168 3.40 -22.71 -5.90
C ARG A 168 3.21 -22.19 -4.48
N PHE A 169 4.24 -22.31 -3.64
CA PHE A 169 4.21 -21.79 -2.27
C PHE A 169 3.92 -20.29 -2.22
N HIS A 170 4.59 -19.49 -3.05
CA HIS A 170 4.34 -18.06 -3.14
C HIS A 170 2.96 -17.72 -3.73
N ASP A 171 2.48 -18.49 -4.71
CA ASP A 171 1.16 -18.29 -5.32
C ASP A 171 0.02 -18.54 -4.33
N LEU A 172 0.11 -19.60 -3.52
CA LEU A 172 -0.85 -19.87 -2.44
C LEU A 172 -0.84 -18.74 -1.40
N ALA A 173 0.34 -18.29 -0.97
CA ALA A 173 0.45 -17.17 -0.04
C ALA A 173 -0.12 -15.86 -0.66
N LYS A 174 0.07 -15.64 -1.96
CA LYS A 174 -0.49 -14.49 -2.68
C LYS A 174 -2.02 -14.60 -2.80
N ALA A 175 -2.58 -15.79 -3.00
CA ALA A 175 -4.03 -16.00 -3.01
C ALA A 175 -4.66 -15.68 -1.65
N VAL A 176 -4.08 -16.17 -0.55
CA VAL A 176 -4.55 -15.87 0.82
C VAL A 176 -4.50 -14.37 1.12
N ARG A 177 -3.39 -13.69 0.82
CA ARG A 177 -3.27 -12.23 1.02
C ARG A 177 -4.30 -11.45 0.22
N ARG A 178 -4.58 -11.86 -1.03
CA ARG A 178 -5.62 -11.25 -1.86
C ARG A 178 -7.01 -11.45 -1.26
N ASP A 179 -7.32 -12.62 -0.74
CA ASP A 179 -8.61 -12.89 -0.11
C ASP A 179 -8.81 -12.05 1.18
N ILE A 180 -7.77 -11.96 2.03
CA ILE A 180 -7.78 -11.06 3.20
C ILE A 180 -8.06 -9.62 2.78
N HIS A 181 -7.35 -9.14 1.74
CA HIS A 181 -7.54 -7.80 1.21
C HIS A 181 -8.98 -7.58 0.69
N LYS A 182 -9.55 -8.57 -0.02
CA LYS A 182 -10.94 -8.54 -0.48
C LYS A 182 -11.92 -8.48 0.68
N MET A 183 -11.70 -9.26 1.73
CA MET A 183 -12.53 -9.21 2.93
C MET A 183 -12.49 -7.81 3.55
N HIS A 184 -11.31 -7.21 3.71
CA HIS A 184 -11.18 -5.83 4.22
C HIS A 184 -11.90 -4.80 3.35
N ALA A 185 -11.87 -4.96 2.02
CA ALA A 185 -12.44 -4.01 1.08
C ALA A 185 -13.97 -4.14 0.91
N PHE A 186 -14.50 -5.36 0.92
CA PHE A 186 -15.88 -5.66 0.52
C PHE A 186 -16.82 -6.06 1.66
N LEU A 187 -16.29 -6.31 2.86
CA LEU A 187 -17.15 -6.59 4.01
C LEU A 187 -17.97 -5.35 4.37
N ARG A 188 -19.29 -5.52 4.55
CA ARG A 188 -20.23 -4.46 4.90
C ARG A 188 -21.02 -4.88 6.12
N PHE A 189 -20.99 -4.02 7.12
CA PHE A 189 -21.77 -4.17 8.34
C PHE A 189 -23.16 -3.58 8.15
N ARG A 190 -24.16 -4.29 8.64
CA ARG A 190 -25.56 -3.87 8.71
C ARG A 190 -25.94 -3.69 10.17
N ASP A 191 -26.67 -2.64 10.48
CA ASP A 191 -27.18 -2.40 11.83
C ASP A 191 -28.26 -3.44 12.16
N ILE A 192 -28.21 -3.95 13.39
CA ILE A 192 -29.29 -4.71 14.01
C ILE A 192 -29.64 -4.10 15.35
N TYR A 193 -30.94 -3.94 15.57
CA TYR A 193 -31.43 -3.59 16.89
C TYR A 193 -31.23 -4.78 17.84
N SER A 194 -30.35 -4.61 18.81
CA SER A 194 -30.14 -5.57 19.90
C SER A 194 -30.63 -4.97 21.22
N PRO A 195 -31.20 -5.77 22.14
CA PRO A 195 -31.59 -5.31 23.48
C PRO A 195 -30.44 -4.66 24.26
N ASP A 196 -29.20 -5.02 23.94
CA ASP A 196 -27.99 -4.58 24.61
C ASP A 196 -27.29 -3.38 23.91
N GLY A 197 -27.97 -2.70 22.97
CA GLY A 197 -27.46 -1.54 22.23
C GLY A 197 -27.25 -1.78 20.73
N GLU A 198 -26.61 -0.83 20.04
CA GLU A 198 -26.29 -0.94 18.60
C GLU A 198 -25.32 -2.10 18.35
N ALA A 199 -25.72 -3.03 17.49
CA ALA A 199 -24.91 -4.17 17.09
C ALA A 199 -24.90 -4.30 15.58
N PHE A 200 -23.78 -4.75 15.02
CA PHE A 200 -23.58 -4.79 13.58
C PHE A 200 -23.30 -6.21 13.10
N VAL A 201 -23.92 -6.62 11.99
CA VAL A 201 -23.71 -7.96 11.39
C VAL A 201 -23.30 -7.83 9.94
N ALA A 202 -22.29 -8.61 9.54
CA ALA A 202 -21.84 -8.74 8.17
C ALA A 202 -21.84 -10.22 7.73
N TRP A 203 -22.17 -10.49 6.48
CA TRP A 203 -22.01 -11.81 5.85
C TRP A 203 -20.90 -11.75 4.80
N TYR A 204 -19.96 -12.70 4.85
CA TYR A 204 -18.87 -12.81 3.87
C TYR A 204 -18.54 -14.28 3.57
N GLU A 205 -18.16 -14.55 2.32
CA GLU A 205 -17.83 -15.89 1.83
C GLU A 205 -16.36 -15.89 1.38
N PRO A 206 -15.42 -16.28 2.26
CA PRO A 206 -13.99 -16.26 1.95
C PRO A 206 -13.58 -17.45 1.06
N ASP A 207 -12.61 -17.22 0.18
CA ASP A 207 -11.98 -18.26 -0.63
C ASP A 207 -11.07 -19.17 0.19
N ASN A 208 -10.57 -18.69 1.32
CA ASN A 208 -9.58 -19.36 2.15
C ASN A 208 -9.97 -19.28 3.64
N HIS A 209 -9.27 -19.98 4.52
CA HIS A 209 -9.53 -19.98 5.96
C HIS A 209 -8.97 -18.71 6.64
N ILE A 210 -9.46 -17.55 6.23
CA ILE A 210 -8.87 -16.24 6.53
C ILE A 210 -9.55 -15.48 7.67
N VAL A 211 -10.70 -15.94 8.16
CA VAL A 211 -11.54 -15.18 9.10
C VAL A 211 -10.75 -14.74 10.33
N GLU A 212 -10.06 -15.68 10.98
CA GLU A 212 -9.27 -15.36 12.19
C GLU A 212 -8.10 -14.43 11.90
N ALA A 213 -7.44 -14.59 10.75
CA ALA A 213 -6.32 -13.74 10.33
C ALA A 213 -6.77 -12.33 9.92
N ALA A 214 -7.97 -12.19 9.37
CA ALA A 214 -8.51 -10.92 8.87
C ALA A 214 -9.20 -10.10 9.97
N SER A 215 -9.82 -10.75 10.97
CA SER A 215 -10.61 -10.10 12.02
C SER A 215 -9.91 -9.00 12.83
N PRO A 216 -8.60 -9.10 13.17
CA PRO A 216 -7.90 -8.03 13.89
C PRO A 216 -7.90 -6.66 13.18
N PHE A 217 -8.04 -6.65 11.85
CA PHE A 217 -8.20 -5.40 11.09
C PHE A 217 -9.47 -4.66 11.50
N PHE A 218 -10.59 -5.39 11.61
CA PHE A 218 -11.89 -4.83 11.96
C PHE A 218 -11.94 -4.41 13.42
N VAL A 219 -11.28 -5.15 14.34
CA VAL A 219 -11.16 -4.72 15.75
C VAL A 219 -10.47 -3.36 15.84
N LYS A 220 -9.33 -3.20 15.16
CA LYS A 220 -8.59 -1.91 15.16
C LYS A 220 -9.41 -0.77 14.56
N ARG A 221 -10.23 -1.04 13.55
CA ARG A 221 -10.96 -0.01 12.80
C ARG A 221 -12.31 0.35 13.41
N PHE A 222 -12.93 -0.60 14.10
CA PHE A 222 -14.29 -0.55 14.65
C PHE A 222 -14.32 -0.95 16.13
N ALA A 223 -13.29 -0.55 16.89
CA ALA A 223 -13.12 -0.93 18.29
C ALA A 223 -14.32 -0.52 19.17
N SER A 224 -14.92 0.65 18.89
CA SER A 224 -16.04 1.20 19.66
C SER A 224 -17.41 0.61 19.31
N LEU A 225 -17.48 -0.29 18.31
CA LEU A 225 -18.73 -0.91 17.87
C LEU A 225 -18.78 -2.35 18.33
N ARG A 226 -19.98 -2.90 18.52
CA ARG A 226 -20.19 -4.34 18.67
C ARG A 226 -20.51 -4.92 17.32
N TRP A 227 -19.74 -5.90 16.85
CA TRP A 227 -19.95 -6.43 15.52
C TRP A 227 -19.73 -7.92 15.42
N THR A 228 -20.37 -8.53 14.43
CA THR A 228 -20.28 -9.96 14.12
C THR A 228 -20.09 -10.14 12.62
N ILE A 229 -19.09 -10.93 12.24
CA ILE A 229 -18.85 -11.38 10.88
C ILE A 229 -19.23 -12.85 10.80
N LEU A 230 -20.24 -13.12 9.99
CA LEU A 230 -20.73 -14.47 9.70
C LEU A 230 -20.11 -14.95 8.39
N THR A 231 -19.51 -16.14 8.41
CA THR A 231 -19.08 -16.86 7.20
C THR A 231 -19.53 -18.32 7.27
N PRO A 232 -19.53 -19.07 6.16
CA PRO A 232 -19.98 -20.46 6.14
C PRO A 232 -19.24 -21.41 7.10
N GLU A 233 -17.97 -21.16 7.39
CA GLU A 233 -17.12 -22.09 8.15
C GLU A 233 -16.70 -21.56 9.53
N ARG A 234 -16.57 -20.25 9.66
CA ARG A 234 -16.11 -19.61 10.90
C ARG A 234 -16.76 -18.26 11.08
N SER A 235 -17.17 -17.94 12.30
CA SER A 235 -17.72 -16.62 12.62
C SER A 235 -16.77 -15.88 13.56
N ALA A 236 -16.73 -14.55 13.45
CA ALA A 236 -15.95 -13.70 14.34
C ALA A 236 -16.86 -12.68 15.02
N HIS A 237 -16.75 -12.55 16.33
CA HIS A 237 -17.61 -11.73 17.16
C HIS A 237 -16.75 -10.79 18.01
N TRP A 238 -17.00 -9.49 17.89
CA TRP A 238 -16.35 -8.47 18.70
C TRP A 238 -17.37 -7.87 19.67
N THR A 239 -17.12 -8.06 20.96
CA THR A 239 -18.01 -7.62 22.04
C THR A 239 -17.82 -6.16 22.44
N GLY A 240 -16.79 -5.49 21.90
CA GLY A 240 -16.32 -4.17 22.35
C GLY A 240 -15.01 -4.25 23.13
N ASP A 241 -14.74 -5.40 23.77
CA ASP A 241 -13.54 -5.65 24.57
C ASP A 241 -12.81 -6.93 24.15
N GLU A 242 -13.53 -7.94 23.65
CA GLU A 242 -12.98 -9.26 23.32
C GLU A 242 -13.38 -9.71 21.90
N LEU A 243 -12.43 -10.35 21.20
CA LEU A 243 -12.64 -10.98 19.91
C LEU A 243 -12.80 -12.50 20.11
N LEU A 244 -14.00 -13.00 19.84
CA LEU A 244 -14.39 -14.39 19.97
C LEU A 244 -14.61 -15.02 18.59
N PHE A 245 -14.24 -16.29 18.44
CA PHE A 245 -14.47 -17.06 17.22
C PHE A 245 -15.45 -18.20 17.47
N GLY A 246 -16.45 -18.29 16.59
CA GLY A 246 -17.53 -19.28 16.67
C GLY A 246 -17.58 -20.18 15.44
N PRO A 247 -18.49 -21.18 15.44
CA PRO A 247 -18.74 -21.99 14.26
C PRO A 247 -19.25 -21.15 13.09
N GLY A 248 -19.17 -21.73 11.90
CA GLY A 248 -19.78 -21.17 10.71
C GLY A 248 -21.28 -20.94 10.88
N ALA A 249 -21.78 -19.93 10.18
CA ALA A 249 -23.18 -19.54 10.19
C ALA A 249 -23.81 -19.80 8.82
N ASN A 250 -25.14 -19.82 8.76
CA ASN A 250 -25.88 -19.86 7.51
C ASN A 250 -26.27 -18.45 7.09
N ARG A 251 -26.23 -18.16 5.78
CA ARG A 251 -26.63 -16.86 5.21
C ARG A 251 -28.01 -16.38 5.69
N ARG A 252 -28.95 -17.29 5.93
CA ARG A 252 -30.31 -16.97 6.44
C ARG A 252 -30.32 -16.38 7.86
N GLN A 253 -29.23 -16.54 8.61
CA GLN A 253 -29.05 -15.96 9.94
C GLN A 253 -28.54 -14.51 9.87
N SER A 254 -28.19 -14.01 8.68
CA SER A 254 -27.87 -12.59 8.47
C SER A 254 -29.15 -11.79 8.19
N PRO A 255 -29.37 -10.64 8.86
CA PRO A 255 -30.54 -9.79 8.65
C PRO A 255 -30.68 -9.31 7.19
N GLN A 256 -31.92 -9.26 6.70
CA GLN A 256 -32.26 -8.70 5.40
C GLN A 256 -33.02 -7.38 5.56
N GLY A 257 -32.62 -6.38 4.78
CA GLY A 257 -33.20 -5.03 4.77
C GLY A 257 -32.46 -4.08 5.70
N ASP A 258 -31.90 -3.01 5.14
CA ASP A 258 -31.33 -1.88 5.87
C ASP A 258 -31.85 -0.57 5.24
N PRO A 259 -32.44 0.37 6.02
CA PRO A 259 -32.80 1.72 5.57
C PRO A 259 -31.63 2.53 4.96
N LEU A 260 -30.37 2.12 5.19
CA LEU A 260 -29.17 2.80 4.69
C LEU A 260 -28.78 2.41 3.25
N GLU A 261 -29.38 1.34 2.68
CA GLU A 261 -29.05 0.87 1.33
C GLU A 261 -29.38 1.91 0.25
N GLU A 262 -30.46 2.67 0.41
CA GLU A 262 -30.92 3.66 -0.58
C GLU A 262 -30.02 4.90 -0.63
N LEU A 263 -29.51 5.33 0.53
CA LEU A 263 -28.52 6.41 0.63
C LEU A 263 -27.19 6.02 -0.02
N TRP A 264 -26.78 4.76 0.15
CA TRP A 264 -25.56 4.22 -0.46
C TRP A 264 -25.69 4.02 -1.97
N ARG A 265 -26.82 3.47 -2.45
CA ARG A 265 -27.16 3.37 -3.87
C ARG A 265 -27.11 4.75 -4.54
N SER A 266 -27.68 5.75 -3.89
CA SER A 266 -27.66 7.15 -4.35
C SER A 266 -26.23 7.72 -4.39
N TYR A 267 -25.43 7.50 -3.34
CA TYR A 267 -24.02 7.92 -3.31
C TYR A 267 -23.21 7.26 -4.43
N TYR A 268 -23.31 5.93 -4.58
CA TYR A 268 -22.58 5.16 -5.58
C TYR A 268 -22.95 5.58 -7.02
N ALA A 269 -24.24 5.77 -7.30
CA ALA A 269 -24.71 6.29 -8.59
C ALA A 269 -24.12 7.66 -8.93
N ASN A 270 -23.95 8.52 -7.92
CA ASN A 270 -23.43 9.89 -8.09
C ASN A 270 -21.89 9.95 -8.24
N ILE A 271 -21.14 9.01 -7.64
CA ILE A 271 -19.68 8.95 -7.80
C ILE A 271 -19.22 8.10 -8.99
N PHE A 272 -20.13 7.35 -9.63
CA PHE A 272 -19.84 6.56 -10.81
C PHE A 272 -19.43 7.46 -11.98
N ASN A 273 -18.17 7.36 -12.41
CA ASN A 273 -17.66 8.11 -13.54
C ASN A 273 -17.83 7.29 -14.84
N PRO A 274 -18.80 7.63 -15.71
CA PRO A 274 -19.08 6.86 -16.92
C PRO A 274 -17.92 6.90 -17.93
N ALA A 275 -17.09 7.94 -17.92
CA ALA A 275 -15.94 8.09 -18.81
C ALA A 275 -14.72 7.23 -18.41
N ARG A 276 -14.72 6.61 -17.23
CA ARG A 276 -13.65 5.72 -16.73
C ARG A 276 -14.11 4.26 -16.58
N LEU A 277 -15.22 3.90 -17.21
CA LEU A 277 -15.78 2.56 -17.11
C LEU A 277 -14.91 1.54 -17.88
N ASN A 278 -14.21 0.67 -17.15
CA ASN A 278 -13.58 -0.54 -17.70
C ASN A 278 -14.26 -1.77 -17.09
N THR A 279 -15.10 -2.44 -17.88
CA THR A 279 -15.94 -3.55 -17.41
C THR A 279 -15.14 -4.82 -17.12
N ASP A 280 -13.99 -5.02 -17.77
CA ASP A 280 -13.12 -6.18 -17.55
C ASP A 280 -12.30 -6.03 -16.28
N ALA A 281 -11.70 -4.85 -16.06
CA ALA A 281 -11.04 -4.52 -14.78
C ALA A 281 -12.05 -4.56 -13.61
N MET A 282 -13.27 -4.06 -13.81
CA MET A 282 -14.34 -4.13 -12.81
C MET A 282 -14.72 -5.59 -12.47
N ARG A 283 -14.77 -6.50 -13.45
CA ARG A 283 -15.06 -7.93 -13.21
C ARG A 283 -13.90 -8.68 -12.56
N ALA A 284 -12.66 -8.30 -12.87
CA ALA A 284 -11.46 -8.89 -12.29
C ALA A 284 -11.29 -8.51 -10.80
N GLU A 285 -11.48 -7.22 -10.49
CA GLU A 285 -11.34 -6.68 -9.14
C GLU A 285 -12.60 -6.92 -8.27
N MET A 286 -13.78 -7.01 -8.90
CA MET A 286 -15.05 -7.27 -8.23
C MET A 286 -15.78 -8.48 -8.86
N PRO A 287 -15.39 -9.72 -8.50
CA PRO A 287 -16.01 -10.92 -9.04
C PRO A 287 -17.52 -10.97 -8.79
N LYS A 288 -18.29 -11.37 -9.82
CA LYS A 288 -19.77 -11.40 -9.82
C LYS A 288 -20.42 -12.11 -8.64
N ARG A 289 -19.74 -13.06 -7.99
CA ARG A 289 -20.28 -13.76 -6.81
C ARG A 289 -20.49 -12.84 -5.61
N PHE A 290 -19.69 -11.79 -5.45
CA PHE A 290 -19.80 -10.82 -4.34
C PHE A 290 -20.93 -9.81 -4.56
N TRP A 291 -21.43 -9.68 -5.79
CA TRP A 291 -22.45 -8.70 -6.16
C TRP A 291 -23.77 -8.93 -5.41
N LYS A 292 -24.06 -10.18 -5.04
CA LYS A 292 -25.25 -10.54 -4.25
C LYS A 292 -25.24 -9.95 -2.82
N ASN A 293 -24.10 -9.43 -2.36
CA ASN A 293 -23.92 -8.85 -1.03
C ASN A 293 -23.72 -7.32 -1.10
N LEU A 294 -23.72 -6.74 -2.31
CA LEU A 294 -23.41 -5.34 -2.55
C LEU A 294 -24.69 -4.60 -3.01
N PRO A 295 -25.24 -3.67 -2.22
CA PRO A 295 -26.43 -2.91 -2.63
C PRO A 295 -26.20 -2.08 -3.90
N GLU A 296 -24.96 -1.64 -4.16
CA GLU A 296 -24.58 -0.93 -5.39
C GLU A 296 -24.59 -1.82 -6.64
N ALA A 297 -24.44 -3.14 -6.49
CA ALA A 297 -24.33 -4.03 -7.65
C ALA A 297 -25.63 -4.13 -8.46
N ALA A 298 -26.77 -3.82 -7.83
CA ALA A 298 -28.05 -3.69 -8.51
C ALA A 298 -28.10 -2.52 -9.51
N LEU A 299 -27.31 -1.47 -9.28
CA LEU A 299 -27.26 -0.28 -10.16
C LEU A 299 -26.30 -0.45 -11.34
N ILE A 300 -25.36 -1.40 -11.26
CA ILE A 300 -24.28 -1.56 -12.24
C ILE A 300 -24.82 -1.80 -13.66
N PRO A 301 -25.82 -2.67 -13.92
CA PRO A 301 -26.34 -2.87 -15.26
C PRO A 301 -26.87 -1.58 -15.90
N ASP A 302 -27.65 -0.81 -15.17
CA ASP A 302 -28.27 0.44 -15.66
C ASP A 302 -27.23 1.56 -15.81
N LEU A 303 -26.28 1.66 -14.88
CA LEU A 303 -25.19 2.62 -14.95
C LEU A 303 -24.25 2.34 -16.14
N VAL A 304 -23.99 1.07 -16.45
CA VAL A 304 -23.20 0.63 -17.61
C VAL A 304 -23.96 0.90 -18.91
N ALA A 305 -25.24 0.55 -18.98
CA ALA A 305 -26.08 0.78 -20.16
C ALA A 305 -26.20 2.28 -20.49
N GLY A 306 -26.36 3.13 -19.46
CA GLY A 306 -26.42 4.58 -19.60
C GLY A 306 -25.07 5.29 -19.66
N ALA A 307 -23.93 4.58 -19.58
CA ALA A 307 -22.61 5.21 -19.50
C ALA A 307 -22.27 5.97 -20.79
N ALA A 308 -22.45 5.34 -21.96
CA ALA A 308 -22.10 5.94 -23.25
C ALA A 308 -22.90 7.23 -23.54
N ALA A 309 -24.21 7.22 -23.29
CA ALA A 309 -25.07 8.38 -23.46
C ALA A 309 -24.71 9.53 -22.50
N ARG A 310 -24.38 9.22 -21.24
CA ARG A 310 -23.93 10.22 -20.25
C ARG A 310 -22.56 10.80 -20.61
N THR A 311 -21.63 9.98 -21.11
CA THR A 311 -20.33 10.46 -21.59
C THR A 311 -20.48 11.37 -22.80
N ALA A 312 -21.35 11.03 -23.76
CA ALA A 312 -21.64 11.90 -24.90
C ALA A 312 -22.22 13.25 -24.45
N ALA A 313 -23.20 13.24 -23.53
CA ALA A 313 -23.75 14.46 -22.95
C ALA A 313 -22.73 15.28 -22.14
N MET A 314 -21.76 14.63 -21.48
CA MET A 314 -20.67 15.30 -20.77
C MET A 314 -19.61 15.91 -21.70
N ILE A 315 -19.43 15.36 -22.91
CA ILE A 315 -18.54 15.94 -23.94
C ILE A 315 -19.22 17.12 -24.62
N GLU A 316 -20.53 17.01 -24.87
CA GLU A 316 -21.35 18.04 -25.51
C GLU A 316 -21.63 19.22 -24.56
N ALA A 317 -21.77 18.94 -23.25
CA ALA A 317 -21.72 19.97 -22.23
C ALA A 317 -20.28 20.47 -22.07
N ALA A 318 -20.02 21.73 -22.42
CA ALA A 318 -18.73 22.37 -22.14
C ALA A 318 -18.33 22.16 -20.66
N PRO A 319 -17.03 21.95 -20.35
CA PRO A 319 -16.59 21.68 -18.99
C PRO A 319 -17.10 22.78 -18.06
N THR A 320 -18.03 22.40 -17.19
CA THR A 320 -18.48 23.26 -16.12
C THR A 320 -17.37 23.24 -15.09
N PHE A 321 -16.47 24.22 -15.19
CA PHE A 321 -15.58 24.55 -14.08
C PHE A 321 -16.47 24.72 -12.83
N PRO A 322 -16.08 24.14 -11.68
CA PRO A 322 -16.86 24.27 -10.47
C PRO A 322 -17.06 25.76 -10.17
N VAL A 323 -18.26 26.27 -10.45
CA VAL A 323 -18.69 27.58 -9.99
C VAL A 323 -18.91 27.41 -8.50
N HIS A 324 -17.90 27.75 -7.70
CA HIS A 324 -18.02 27.86 -6.25
C HIS A 324 -19.23 28.76 -5.93
N ARG A 325 -20.36 28.16 -5.53
CA ARG A 325 -21.55 28.92 -5.11
C ARG A 325 -21.30 29.48 -3.70
N ARG A 326 -20.85 30.75 -3.67
CA ARG A 326 -21.01 31.83 -2.65
C ARG A 326 -20.64 31.48 -1.20
N GLY A 327 -19.73 32.16 -0.51
CA GLY A 327 -19.14 33.48 -0.77
C GLY A 327 -17.83 33.68 -0.01
N ALA A 328 -16.76 33.14 -0.57
CA ALA A 328 -15.43 33.72 -0.41
C ALA A 328 -15.17 34.50 -1.70
N GLU A 329 -14.74 35.74 -1.55
CA GLU A 329 -14.02 36.50 -2.56
C GLU A 329 -13.10 35.54 -3.33
N LEU A 330 -13.11 35.59 -4.67
CA LEU A 330 -12.19 34.79 -5.47
C LEU A 330 -10.78 35.01 -4.91
N PRO A 331 -9.98 33.95 -4.65
CA PRO A 331 -8.64 34.14 -4.14
C PRO A 331 -7.89 35.11 -5.06
N GLU A 332 -7.52 36.26 -4.51
CA GLU A 332 -6.72 37.25 -5.22
C GLU A 332 -5.49 36.54 -5.80
N PRO A 333 -5.25 36.63 -7.12
CA PRO A 333 -4.15 35.92 -7.75
C PRO A 333 -2.83 36.42 -7.15
N ALA A 334 -2.03 35.48 -6.61
CA ALA A 334 -0.71 35.79 -6.07
C ALA A 334 0.18 36.50 -7.10
N ASP A 335 -0.06 36.27 -8.40
CA ASP A 335 0.65 36.89 -9.53
C ASP A 335 0.66 38.42 -9.46
N ALA A 336 -0.49 39.06 -9.23
CA ALA A 336 -0.59 40.52 -9.24
C ALA A 336 0.17 41.13 -8.04
N ALA A 337 -0.07 40.60 -6.84
CA ALA A 337 0.59 41.05 -5.63
C ALA A 337 2.12 40.78 -5.64
N ALA A 338 2.55 39.67 -6.25
CA ALA A 338 3.96 39.35 -6.39
C ALA A 338 4.66 40.22 -7.45
N ALA A 339 3.98 40.55 -8.55
CA ALA A 339 4.51 41.41 -9.61
C ALA A 339 4.80 42.83 -9.12
N ASP A 340 3.91 43.40 -8.29
CA ASP A 340 4.04 44.76 -7.77
C ASP A 340 5.12 44.90 -6.66
N ALA A 341 5.49 43.81 -6.01
CA ALA A 341 6.45 43.82 -4.91
C ALA A 341 7.90 43.90 -5.41
N GLN A 342 8.62 44.98 -5.09
CA GLN A 342 10.01 45.20 -5.49
C GLN A 342 10.98 44.99 -4.31
N GLY A 343 11.93 44.07 -4.47
CA GLY A 343 12.90 43.70 -3.42
C GLY A 343 12.32 42.72 -2.39
N LEU A 344 13.19 42.01 -1.69
CA LEU A 344 12.79 40.97 -0.72
C LEU A 344 11.90 41.49 0.42
N PRO A 345 12.13 42.69 1.00
CA PRO A 345 11.26 43.22 2.04
C PRO A 345 9.82 43.45 1.57
N ALA A 346 9.63 43.95 0.33
CA ALA A 346 8.30 44.18 -0.23
C ALA A 346 7.61 42.84 -0.56
N ILE A 347 8.36 41.87 -1.09
CA ILE A 347 7.86 40.52 -1.37
C ILE A 347 7.36 39.87 -0.08
N ALA A 348 8.16 39.92 0.98
CA ALA A 348 7.79 39.39 2.29
C ALA A 348 6.58 40.11 2.90
N ALA A 349 6.47 41.43 2.73
CA ALA A 349 5.32 42.20 3.21
C ALA A 349 4.03 41.85 2.45
N ALA A 350 4.08 41.78 1.12
CA ALA A 350 2.94 41.43 0.29
C ALA A 350 2.49 39.97 0.52
N ALA A 351 3.43 39.04 0.68
CA ALA A 351 3.13 37.64 0.92
C ALA A 351 2.33 37.40 2.22
N LYS A 352 2.48 38.26 3.24
CA LYS A 352 1.69 38.17 4.50
C LYS A 352 0.18 38.33 4.28
N ALA A 353 -0.20 39.08 3.26
CA ALA A 353 -1.60 39.28 2.88
C ALA A 353 -2.09 38.23 1.87
N CYS A 354 -1.24 37.29 1.43
CA CYS A 354 -1.59 36.32 0.40
C CYS A 354 -2.76 35.42 0.83
N ARG A 355 -3.75 35.29 -0.06
CA ARG A 355 -4.93 34.43 0.09
C ARG A 355 -5.14 33.46 -1.07
N ALA A 356 -4.13 33.31 -1.95
CA ALA A 356 -4.23 32.57 -3.21
C ALA A 356 -4.50 31.05 -3.08
N CYS A 357 -4.35 30.45 -1.89
CA CYS A 357 -4.73 29.06 -1.62
C CYS A 357 -5.20 28.87 -0.17
N PRO A 358 -5.98 27.83 0.17
CA PRO A 358 -6.59 27.67 1.50
C PRO A 358 -5.61 27.54 2.69
N LEU A 359 -4.31 27.42 2.44
CA LEU A 359 -3.31 27.22 3.50
C LEU A 359 -3.17 28.42 4.44
N TRP A 360 -3.53 29.62 3.99
CA TRP A 360 -3.51 30.82 4.84
C TRP A 360 -4.50 30.72 6.02
N GLU A 361 -5.57 29.93 5.89
CA GLU A 361 -6.68 29.91 6.87
C GLU A 361 -6.28 29.31 8.22
N GLN A 362 -5.38 28.31 8.21
CA GLN A 362 -5.00 27.56 9.41
C GLN A 362 -3.56 27.81 9.86
N ALA A 363 -2.70 28.30 8.96
CA ALA A 363 -1.34 28.70 9.30
C ALA A 363 -1.35 29.89 10.27
N THR A 364 -0.34 29.99 11.13
CA THR A 364 -0.23 31.14 12.06
C THR A 364 0.13 32.41 11.29
N GLN A 365 1.07 32.28 10.34
CA GLN A 365 1.54 33.38 9.51
C GLN A 365 2.23 32.84 8.25
N THR A 366 2.47 33.73 7.30
CA THR A 366 3.33 33.46 6.15
C THR A 366 4.80 33.43 6.59
N VAL A 367 5.56 32.46 6.08
CA VAL A 367 7.00 32.37 6.28
C VAL A 367 7.70 32.66 4.94
N PRO A 368 8.16 33.91 4.72
CA PRO A 368 8.91 34.28 3.51
C PRO A 368 10.31 33.64 3.52
N GLY A 369 11.02 33.68 2.38
CA GLY A 369 12.44 33.33 2.36
C GLY A 369 13.32 34.32 3.12
N GLU A 370 14.49 33.85 3.54
CA GLU A 370 15.46 34.59 4.36
C GLU A 370 16.88 34.42 3.81
N GLY A 371 17.62 35.52 3.69
CA GLY A 371 19.01 35.57 3.24
C GLY A 371 19.31 36.89 2.50
N PRO A 372 20.55 37.11 2.04
CA PRO A 372 20.91 38.30 1.28
C PRO A 372 20.33 38.27 -0.13
N GLU A 373 20.00 39.46 -0.68
CA GLU A 373 19.60 39.61 -2.10
C GLU A 373 20.74 39.23 -3.05
N THR A 374 21.99 39.25 -2.59
CA THR A 374 23.19 38.89 -3.36
C THR A 374 23.58 37.41 -3.22
N ALA A 375 22.69 36.57 -2.69
CA ALA A 375 23.00 35.15 -2.48
C ALA A 375 23.20 34.42 -3.82
N ARG A 376 24.40 33.87 -4.04
CA ARG A 376 24.71 33.05 -5.22
C ARG A 376 24.11 31.64 -5.12
N LEU A 377 23.81 31.18 -3.89
CA LEU A 377 23.12 29.93 -3.59
C LEU A 377 21.70 30.23 -3.09
N MET A 378 20.70 29.66 -3.75
CA MET A 378 19.34 29.58 -3.22
C MET A 378 18.99 28.15 -2.82
N VAL A 379 18.36 27.97 -1.66
CA VAL A 379 17.87 26.68 -1.18
C VAL A 379 16.35 26.72 -1.02
N VAL A 380 15.66 25.78 -1.65
CA VAL A 380 14.20 25.69 -1.65
C VAL A 380 13.76 24.41 -0.93
N GLY A 381 13.02 24.56 0.17
CA GLY A 381 12.35 23.49 0.90
C GLY A 381 10.90 23.25 0.45
N GLU A 382 10.20 22.36 1.15
CA GLU A 382 8.80 22.02 0.83
C GLU A 382 7.82 23.09 1.31
N GLN A 383 7.77 23.31 2.63
CA GLN A 383 6.88 24.26 3.30
C GLN A 383 7.40 24.54 4.72
N PRO A 384 6.89 25.55 5.43
CA PRO A 384 7.21 25.76 6.83
C PRO A 384 6.72 24.60 7.69
N GLY A 385 7.47 24.25 8.75
CA GLY A 385 7.03 23.33 9.79
C GLY A 385 6.38 24.06 10.96
N ASP A 386 6.12 23.31 12.03
CA ASP A 386 5.47 23.79 13.25
C ASP A 386 6.23 24.96 13.90
N LEU A 387 7.56 24.86 14.00
CA LEU A 387 8.37 25.92 14.63
C LEU A 387 8.58 27.11 13.68
N GLU A 388 8.73 26.85 12.39
CA GLU A 388 8.86 27.89 11.36
C GLU A 388 7.61 28.76 11.28
N ASP A 389 6.42 28.14 11.31
CA ASP A 389 5.13 28.83 11.29
C ASP A 389 4.93 29.75 12.50
N ILE A 390 5.47 29.38 13.68
CA ILE A 390 5.42 30.23 14.87
C ILE A 390 6.49 31.32 14.82
N ALA A 391 7.69 30.98 14.37
CA ALA A 391 8.84 31.88 14.34
C ALA A 391 8.81 32.89 13.19
N GLY A 392 8.07 32.61 12.12
CA GLY A 392 8.04 33.41 10.90
C GLY A 392 9.32 33.29 10.06
N ARG A 393 10.15 32.26 10.29
CA ARG A 393 11.48 32.09 9.67
C ARG A 393 11.68 30.68 9.12
N PRO A 394 12.30 30.51 7.94
CA PRO A 394 12.47 29.21 7.31
C PRO A 394 13.62 28.42 7.94
N PHE A 395 13.42 27.10 8.11
CA PHE A 395 14.43 26.15 8.62
C PHE A 395 14.96 26.48 10.03
N VAL A 396 14.09 26.79 11.00
CA VAL A 396 14.48 26.98 12.41
C VAL A 396 14.20 25.76 13.30
N GLY A 397 13.46 24.77 12.80
CA GLY A 397 13.11 23.55 13.52
C GLY A 397 14.20 22.46 13.48
N PRO A 398 13.88 21.22 13.93
CA PRO A 398 14.85 20.12 13.96
C PRO A 398 15.49 19.80 12.60
N ALA A 399 14.70 19.87 11.52
CA ALA A 399 15.20 19.69 10.16
C ALA A 399 16.12 20.85 9.74
N GLY A 400 15.84 22.07 10.20
CA GLY A 400 16.67 23.24 10.01
C GLY A 400 18.05 23.10 10.63
N ARG A 401 18.14 22.57 11.86
CA ARG A 401 19.45 22.32 12.51
C ARG A 401 20.32 21.34 11.73
N ILE A 402 19.71 20.27 11.20
CA ILE A 402 20.43 19.31 10.34
C ILE A 402 20.87 19.99 9.05
N PHE A 403 20.02 20.81 8.45
CA PHE A 403 20.37 21.58 7.26
C PHE A 403 21.55 22.52 7.53
N ASP A 404 21.51 23.30 8.60
CA ASP A 404 22.58 24.24 8.95
C ASP A 404 23.91 23.52 9.21
N GLN A 405 23.89 22.37 9.88
CA GLN A 405 25.06 21.51 10.06
C GLN A 405 25.61 20.99 8.73
N ALA A 406 24.73 20.53 7.84
CA ALA A 406 25.13 20.01 6.54
C ALA A 406 25.68 21.11 5.63
N LEU A 407 25.08 22.31 5.67
CA LEU A 407 25.52 23.48 4.91
C LEU A 407 26.90 23.95 5.38
N ALA A 408 27.14 24.01 6.69
CA ALA A 408 28.44 24.33 7.26
C ALA A 408 29.52 23.31 6.85
N GLN A 409 29.20 22.00 6.87
CA GLN A 409 30.14 20.96 6.40
C GLN A 409 30.40 21.00 4.89
N ALA A 410 29.44 21.51 4.11
CA ALA A 410 29.62 21.76 2.69
C ALA A 410 30.46 23.02 2.39
N GLY A 411 30.88 23.78 3.42
CA GLY A 411 31.69 24.97 3.27
C GLY A 411 30.89 26.24 2.94
N VAL A 412 29.57 26.22 3.14
CA VAL A 412 28.69 27.37 2.89
C VAL A 412 28.18 27.93 4.22
N GLY A 413 28.42 29.21 4.47
CA GLY A 413 27.82 29.93 5.59
C GLY A 413 26.33 30.15 5.37
N ARG A 414 25.51 30.05 6.42
CA ARG A 414 24.06 30.25 6.33
C ARG A 414 23.71 31.65 5.81
N GLU A 415 24.52 32.63 6.18
CA GLU A 415 24.45 34.02 5.75
C GLU A 415 24.78 34.24 4.27
N GLY A 416 25.43 33.28 3.61
CA GLY A 416 25.75 33.34 2.19
C GLY A 416 24.68 32.74 1.27
N ALA A 417 23.62 32.15 1.83
CA ALA A 417 22.56 31.47 1.10
C ALA A 417 21.20 32.14 1.33
N TYR A 418 20.38 32.19 0.29
CA TYR A 418 18.97 32.55 0.40
C TYR A 418 18.12 31.29 0.56
N VAL A 419 17.41 31.16 1.68
CA VAL A 419 16.69 29.94 2.04
C VAL A 419 15.19 30.21 2.08
N THR A 420 14.43 29.42 1.35
CA THR A 420 12.98 29.60 1.20
C THR A 420 12.26 28.25 1.08
N ASN A 421 10.94 28.28 0.88
CA ASN A 421 10.11 27.10 0.64
C ASN A 421 9.24 27.27 -0.61
N ALA A 422 8.87 26.15 -1.25
CA ALA A 422 7.94 26.14 -2.37
C ALA A 422 6.55 26.70 -2.00
N VAL A 423 6.09 26.44 -0.78
CA VAL A 423 4.85 26.98 -0.22
C VAL A 423 5.19 27.82 1.00
N LYS A 424 4.52 28.98 1.19
CA LYS A 424 4.83 29.93 2.27
C LYS A 424 3.99 29.80 3.54
N HIS A 425 2.99 28.90 3.57
CA HIS A 425 2.11 28.66 4.71
C HIS A 425 2.21 27.20 5.16
N PHE A 426 2.14 26.95 6.47
CA PHE A 426 2.24 25.61 7.02
C PHE A 426 0.94 24.83 6.85
N LYS A 427 0.99 23.72 6.08
CA LYS A 427 -0.10 22.76 6.02
C LYS A 427 0.03 21.68 7.08
N PHE A 428 -0.99 21.56 7.93
CA PHE A 428 -1.04 20.55 8.97
C PHE A 428 -2.46 20.01 9.22
N GLU A 429 -2.52 18.90 9.95
CA GLU A 429 -3.75 18.36 10.53
C GLU A 429 -3.65 18.43 12.06
N PRO A 430 -4.62 19.05 12.76
CA PRO A 430 -4.63 19.07 14.22
C PRO A 430 -4.85 17.66 14.79
N ARG A 431 -3.99 17.24 15.72
CA ARG A 431 -4.18 16.01 16.52
C ARG A 431 -3.97 16.32 17.99
N GLY A 432 -5.07 16.64 18.68
CA GLY A 432 -5.02 17.20 20.04
C GLY A 432 -4.29 18.54 20.02
N LYS A 433 -3.28 18.71 20.89
CA LYS A 433 -2.43 19.92 20.92
C LYS A 433 -1.31 19.93 19.86
N ARG A 434 -1.15 18.87 19.07
CA ARG A 434 -0.04 18.73 18.11
C ARG A 434 -0.50 19.09 16.71
N ARG A 435 0.34 19.80 15.96
CA ARG A 435 0.15 20.12 14.54
C ARG A 435 0.93 19.12 13.69
N ILE A 436 0.22 18.22 13.01
CA ILE A 436 0.84 17.14 12.23
C ILE A 436 1.03 17.61 10.80
N HIS A 437 2.27 17.83 10.40
CA HIS A 437 2.66 18.25 9.04
C HIS A 437 2.02 17.37 7.95
N LYS A 438 1.46 18.01 6.92
CA LYS A 438 0.93 17.36 5.71
C LYS A 438 1.59 17.94 4.47
N ARG A 439 1.95 17.08 3.51
CA ARG A 439 2.56 17.52 2.26
C ARG A 439 1.59 18.45 1.47
N PRO A 440 2.07 19.56 0.89
CA PRO A 440 1.26 20.38 0.02
C PRO A 440 0.85 19.62 -1.25
N ALA A 441 -0.37 19.89 -1.72
CA ALA A 441 -0.88 19.37 -2.98
C ALA A 441 -0.33 20.17 -4.16
N ALA A 442 -0.35 19.58 -5.37
CA ALA A 442 0.16 20.23 -6.57
C ALA A 442 -0.49 21.61 -6.84
N GLY A 443 -1.80 21.75 -6.59
CA GLY A 443 -2.50 23.03 -6.73
C GLY A 443 -2.05 24.09 -5.72
N GLU A 444 -1.66 23.70 -4.51
CA GLU A 444 -1.14 24.63 -3.50
C GLU A 444 0.28 25.09 -3.84
N ILE A 445 1.11 24.18 -4.37
CA ILE A 445 2.44 24.52 -4.90
C ILE A 445 2.30 25.51 -6.06
N HIS A 446 1.40 25.23 -7.01
CA HIS A 446 1.16 26.10 -8.16
C HIS A 446 0.65 27.49 -7.74
N ALA A 447 -0.30 27.56 -6.81
CA ALA A 447 -0.81 28.83 -6.30
C ALA A 447 0.23 29.68 -5.55
N CYS A 448 1.29 29.05 -5.02
CA CYS A 448 2.36 29.74 -4.29
C CYS A 448 3.60 30.03 -5.16
N LEU A 449 3.68 29.43 -6.36
CA LEU A 449 4.77 29.59 -7.31
C LEU A 449 5.12 31.05 -7.63
N PRO A 450 4.17 32.00 -7.76
CA PRO A 450 4.50 33.39 -8.09
C PRO A 450 5.41 34.05 -7.06
N TRP A 451 5.29 33.68 -5.78
CA TRP A 451 6.21 34.15 -4.73
C TRP A 451 7.61 33.58 -4.89
N LEU A 452 7.73 32.29 -5.23
CA LEU A 452 9.04 31.67 -5.47
C LEU A 452 9.71 32.24 -6.72
N GLU A 453 8.98 32.39 -7.82
CA GLU A 453 9.50 33.01 -9.05
C GLU A 453 9.97 34.44 -8.79
N ARG A 454 9.22 35.20 -7.98
CA ARG A 454 9.61 36.56 -7.60
C ARG A 454 10.86 36.59 -6.72
N GLU A 455 10.98 35.68 -5.76
CA GLU A 455 12.20 35.51 -4.96
C GLU A 455 13.40 35.14 -5.85
N VAL A 456 13.25 34.17 -6.75
CA VAL A 456 14.31 33.74 -7.70
C VAL A 456 14.74 34.90 -8.60
N ALA A 457 13.78 35.65 -9.16
CA ALA A 457 14.07 36.79 -10.02
C ALA A 457 14.74 37.96 -9.28
N THR A 458 14.47 38.11 -7.98
CA THR A 458 15.04 39.20 -7.16
C THR A 458 16.45 38.85 -6.65
N VAL A 459 16.65 37.59 -6.23
CA VAL A 459 17.95 37.12 -5.72
C VAL A 459 18.92 36.81 -6.85
N ASP A 460 18.41 36.41 -8.02
CA ASP A 460 19.19 35.99 -9.18
C ASP A 460 20.33 34.99 -8.85
N PRO A 461 20.02 33.86 -8.20
CA PRO A 461 21.04 32.91 -7.76
C PRO A 461 21.70 32.20 -8.95
N GLU A 462 22.97 31.84 -8.82
CA GLU A 462 23.67 31.00 -9.80
C GLU A 462 23.27 29.53 -9.68
N VAL A 463 22.98 29.08 -8.46
CA VAL A 463 22.62 27.70 -8.14
C VAL A 463 21.36 27.65 -7.27
N ILE A 464 20.43 26.77 -7.63
CA ILE A 464 19.22 26.46 -6.86
C ILE A 464 19.28 25.01 -6.36
N VAL A 465 19.27 24.83 -5.05
CA VAL A 465 19.17 23.52 -4.39
C VAL A 465 17.71 23.23 -4.03
N MET A 466 17.18 22.12 -4.55
CA MET A 466 15.81 21.67 -4.31
C MET A 466 15.80 20.55 -3.27
N LEU A 467 15.39 20.87 -2.03
CA LEU A 467 15.32 19.92 -0.93
C LEU A 467 14.01 19.12 -0.99
N GLY A 468 14.06 17.95 -1.63
CA GLY A 468 12.96 17.01 -1.74
C GLY A 468 12.02 17.25 -2.93
N ALA A 469 11.00 16.39 -3.03
CA ALA A 469 10.18 16.28 -4.24
C ALA A 469 9.30 17.50 -4.51
N SER A 470 8.78 18.15 -3.46
CA SER A 470 7.89 19.31 -3.60
C SER A 470 8.65 20.57 -4.03
N ALA A 471 9.85 20.78 -3.48
CA ALA A 471 10.75 21.85 -3.93
C ALA A 471 11.15 21.65 -5.39
N ALA A 472 11.54 20.42 -5.75
CA ALA A 472 11.92 20.11 -7.12
C ALA A 472 10.74 20.24 -8.09
N GLN A 473 9.52 19.89 -7.67
CA GLN A 473 8.33 20.12 -8.47
C GLN A 473 8.02 21.61 -8.71
N ALA A 474 8.22 22.45 -7.69
CA ALA A 474 7.99 23.88 -7.81
C ALA A 474 8.97 24.53 -8.81
N VAL A 475 10.26 24.18 -8.72
CA VAL A 475 11.30 24.77 -9.58
C VAL A 475 11.28 24.17 -11.00
N LEU A 476 11.02 22.87 -11.16
CA LEU A 476 11.12 22.19 -12.46
C LEU A 476 9.79 22.06 -13.22
N GLY A 477 8.67 22.39 -12.58
CA GLY A 477 7.32 22.22 -13.16
C GLY A 477 6.90 20.77 -13.41
N ARG A 478 7.66 19.77 -12.91
CA ARG A 478 7.39 18.33 -13.10
C ARG A 478 7.57 17.53 -11.82
N ALA A 479 6.96 16.35 -11.73
CA ALA A 479 7.24 15.41 -10.66
C ALA A 479 8.68 14.85 -10.79
N VAL A 480 9.33 14.63 -9.63
CA VAL A 480 10.74 14.23 -9.54
C VAL A 480 10.89 13.04 -8.61
N ALA A 481 11.67 12.05 -9.03
CA ALA A 481 12.05 10.93 -8.18
C ALA A 481 13.38 11.23 -7.48
N VAL A 482 13.32 11.89 -6.31
CA VAL A 482 14.50 12.38 -5.56
C VAL A 482 15.59 11.32 -5.41
N THR A 483 15.23 10.07 -5.11
CA THR A 483 16.20 8.98 -4.91
C THR A 483 17.03 8.64 -6.16
N ARG A 484 16.52 8.95 -7.36
CA ARG A 484 17.19 8.70 -8.64
C ARG A 484 17.95 9.92 -9.17
N GLU A 485 17.44 11.11 -8.91
CA GLU A 485 17.92 12.36 -9.52
C GLU A 485 18.79 13.21 -8.59
N ARG A 486 18.91 12.86 -7.30
CA ARG A 486 19.71 13.62 -6.33
C ARG A 486 21.21 13.64 -6.66
N GLY A 487 21.87 14.73 -6.26
CA GLY A 487 23.33 14.89 -6.31
C GLY A 487 23.91 15.08 -7.71
N GLN A 488 23.10 15.00 -8.78
CA GLN A 488 23.53 15.30 -10.14
C GLN A 488 23.22 16.75 -10.47
N PRO A 489 24.22 17.59 -10.77
CA PRO A 489 23.98 18.96 -11.20
C PRO A 489 23.48 18.99 -12.65
N PHE A 490 22.52 19.86 -12.94
CA PHE A 490 21.97 20.04 -14.28
C PHE A 490 21.65 21.52 -14.55
N ARG A 491 21.48 21.89 -15.82
CA ARG A 491 21.10 23.26 -16.19
C ARG A 491 19.58 23.41 -16.20
N LEU A 492 19.10 24.47 -15.56
CA LEU A 492 17.73 24.94 -15.66
C LEU A 492 17.52 25.65 -17.02
N PRO A 493 16.26 25.79 -17.50
CA PRO A 493 15.96 26.43 -18.78
C PRO A 493 16.47 27.88 -18.91
N ASP A 494 16.60 28.58 -17.79
CA ASP A 494 17.11 29.94 -17.66
C ASP A 494 18.66 30.02 -17.60
N GLY A 495 19.34 28.88 -17.67
CA GLY A 495 20.79 28.79 -17.60
C GLY A 495 21.37 28.63 -16.19
N ARG A 496 20.59 28.74 -15.12
CA ARG A 496 21.08 28.50 -13.74
C ARG A 496 21.41 27.03 -13.51
N TRP A 497 22.19 26.72 -12.49
CA TRP A 497 22.40 25.35 -12.07
C TRP A 497 21.31 24.88 -11.10
N GLY A 498 20.82 23.66 -11.29
CA GLY A 498 19.91 22.97 -10.38
C GLY A 498 20.61 21.77 -9.74
N VAL A 499 20.41 21.61 -8.42
CA VAL A 499 20.83 20.41 -7.68
C VAL A 499 19.67 19.90 -6.85
N ILE A 500 19.27 18.65 -7.04
CA ILE A 500 18.25 18.00 -6.20
C ILE A 500 18.95 17.35 -5.02
N ALA A 501 18.42 17.56 -3.82
CA ALA A 501 18.93 16.94 -2.61
C ALA A 501 17.79 16.38 -1.75
N THR A 502 18.13 15.45 -0.86
CA THR A 502 17.16 14.85 0.06
C THR A 502 16.75 15.88 1.11
N HIS A 503 15.46 16.00 1.41
CA HIS A 503 14.99 16.92 2.45
C HIS A 503 15.50 16.49 3.84
N PRO A 504 16.06 17.39 4.69
CA PRO A 504 16.63 17.05 6.00
C PRO A 504 15.67 16.34 6.96
N SER A 505 14.36 16.60 6.84
CA SER A 505 13.34 15.91 7.64
C SER A 505 13.23 14.41 7.37
N TYR A 506 13.75 13.92 6.24
CA TYR A 506 13.88 12.49 5.97
C TYR A 506 14.85 11.82 6.94
N ILE A 507 15.97 12.48 7.24
CA ILE A 507 17.01 11.96 8.15
C ILE A 507 16.42 11.75 9.55
N LEU A 508 15.56 12.68 10.00
CA LEU A 508 14.85 12.58 11.29
C LEU A 508 13.87 11.40 11.38
N ARG A 509 13.47 10.81 10.26
CA ARG A 509 12.52 9.68 10.21
C ARG A 509 13.22 8.32 10.19
N LEU A 510 14.53 8.29 9.94
CA LEU A 510 15.33 7.07 9.95
C LEU A 510 15.50 6.55 11.38
N GLN A 511 15.49 5.23 11.54
CA GLN A 511 15.45 4.59 12.85
C GLN A 511 16.85 4.25 13.38
N THR A 512 17.82 4.03 12.50
CA THR A 512 19.16 3.60 12.87
C THR A 512 20.19 4.72 12.65
N GLU A 513 21.18 4.82 13.55
CA GLU A 513 22.26 5.82 13.42
C GLU A 513 23.08 5.65 12.12
N PRO A 514 23.46 4.43 11.68
CA PRO A 514 24.16 4.26 10.41
C PRO A 514 23.39 4.78 9.19
N GLU A 515 22.06 4.62 9.17
CA GLU A 515 21.23 5.17 8.10
C GLU A 515 21.17 6.70 8.16
N LYS A 516 21.08 7.28 9.36
CA LYS A 516 21.11 8.74 9.54
C LYS A 516 22.44 9.33 9.10
N ASP A 517 23.55 8.73 9.50
CA ASP A 517 24.90 9.17 9.13
C ASP A 517 25.09 9.11 7.61
N ALA A 518 24.68 8.01 6.98
CA ALA A 518 24.74 7.86 5.52
C ALA A 518 23.88 8.91 4.80
N ALA A 519 22.65 9.14 5.26
CA ALA A 519 21.75 10.12 4.66
C ALA A 519 22.24 11.57 4.88
N PHE A 520 22.84 11.85 6.04
CA PHE A 520 23.46 13.13 6.35
C PHE A 520 24.69 13.40 5.48
N ALA A 521 25.61 12.43 5.38
CA ALA A 521 26.77 12.52 4.50
C ALA A 521 26.37 12.72 3.03
N ALA A 522 25.29 12.05 2.60
CA ALA A 522 24.75 12.23 1.26
C ALA A 522 24.22 13.67 1.06
N LEU A 523 23.50 14.24 2.02
CA LEU A 523 23.04 15.63 1.98
C LEU A 523 24.22 16.61 1.90
N VAL A 524 25.27 16.41 2.71
CA VAL A 524 26.50 17.21 2.66
C VAL A 524 27.14 17.14 1.27
N SER A 525 27.21 15.94 0.67
CA SER A 525 27.76 15.76 -0.68
C SER A 525 26.98 16.54 -1.75
N ASP A 526 25.64 16.55 -1.69
CA ASP A 526 24.83 17.30 -2.65
C ASP A 526 25.02 18.82 -2.47
N LEU A 527 25.05 19.30 -1.22
CA LEU A 527 25.28 20.72 -0.91
C LEU A 527 26.69 21.16 -1.32
N LYS A 528 27.69 20.30 -1.15
CA LYS A 528 29.05 20.56 -1.62
C LYS A 528 29.11 20.67 -3.14
N THR A 529 28.41 19.78 -3.84
CA THR A 529 28.27 19.86 -5.31
C THR A 529 27.69 21.21 -5.73
N ALA A 530 26.66 21.70 -5.03
CA ALA A 530 26.09 23.02 -5.29
C ALA A 530 27.07 24.16 -4.99
N ALA A 531 27.83 24.07 -3.90
CA ALA A 531 28.85 25.05 -3.54
C ALA A 531 29.99 25.12 -4.57
N ASP A 532 30.45 23.97 -5.05
CA ASP A 532 31.53 23.87 -6.04
C ASP A 532 31.15 24.54 -7.38
N LEU A 533 29.87 24.55 -7.74
CA LEU A 533 29.35 25.22 -8.96
C LEU A 533 29.37 26.75 -8.88
N ILE A 534 29.31 27.30 -7.67
CA ILE A 534 29.42 28.73 -7.41
C ILE A 534 30.90 29.16 -7.50
N GLY A 535 31.85 28.26 -7.21
CA GLY A 535 33.27 28.59 -7.14
C GLY A 535 33.61 29.54 -5.97
N PRO A 536 34.89 29.93 -5.80
CA PRO A 536 35.30 30.76 -4.67
C PRO A 536 34.64 32.14 -4.72
N SER A 537 34.17 32.63 -3.58
CA SER A 537 33.68 34.01 -3.45
C SER A 537 34.77 34.99 -3.88
N PRO A 538 34.47 36.00 -4.72
CA PRO A 538 35.42 37.06 -5.02
C PRO A 538 35.75 37.82 -3.73
N GLY A 539 36.86 37.48 -3.07
CA GLY A 539 37.34 38.15 -1.86
C GLY A 539 37.84 37.27 -0.70
N SER A 540 37.81 35.93 -0.77
CA SER A 540 38.52 35.11 0.24
C SER A 540 39.99 34.92 -0.14
N PRO A 541 40.96 35.23 0.73
CA PRO A 541 42.37 34.97 0.47
C PRO A 541 42.62 33.45 0.39
N ALA A 542 43.47 33.08 -0.57
CA ALA A 542 43.85 31.70 -0.89
C ALA A 542 44.56 30.97 0.24
#